data_AF-A0A831JV76-F1
#
_entry.id   AF-A0A831JV76-F1
#
_cell.length_a   1.000
_cell.length_b   1.000
_cell.length_c   1.000
_cell.angle_alpha   90.00
_cell.angle_beta   90.00
_cell.angle_gamma   90.00
#
_symmetry.space_group_name_H-M   'P 1'
#
loop_
_entity.id
_entity.type
_entity.pdbx_description
1 polymer ?
#
loop_
_entity_poly.entity_id
_entity_poly.type
_entity_poly.pdbx_seq_one_letter_code
_entity_poly.pdbx_strand_id
1 'polypeptide(L)'
;MFPPYHDPFEEETFIIGPYYTQRAVRRSPFYFTEREKHELMVATAILTLAFAIAFTGGLRGLIFRWRSFILYLVVAALAVITAFALHEIGHKFAAIHFGYWAEFNYFMPGLFIALLFSLAGFLFAAPGAVVIHGYPTRRENGIIAAAGPSVNLALGIFFFSLSSGLNPFAPLAGLLFYFVAAINILIGAFNMIPLPPLDGSKIIAWSLPVYLGMAVLLAIFLFFIYF
;
A
#
# COMPACT_ATOMS: atom_id res chain seq x y z
N MET A 1 17.19 12.64 -28.77
CA MET A 1 17.60 13.62 -27.73
C MET A 1 16.31 14.23 -27.22
N PHE A 2 15.85 13.84 -26.02
CA PHE A 2 14.67 14.45 -25.43
C PHE A 2 15.02 15.88 -24.98
N PRO A 3 14.10 16.86 -25.12
CA PRO A 3 14.36 18.19 -24.62
C PRO A 3 14.59 18.16 -23.10
N PRO A 4 15.40 19.07 -22.55
CA PRO A 4 15.55 19.19 -21.11
C PRO A 4 14.18 19.46 -20.47
N TYR A 5 13.85 18.68 -19.44
CA TYR A 5 12.66 18.88 -18.63
C TYR A 5 12.82 20.21 -17.88
N HIS A 6 12.04 21.22 -18.24
CA HIS A 6 11.87 22.43 -17.45
C HIS A 6 10.83 22.15 -16.36
N ASP A 7 11.24 22.24 -15.09
CA ASP A 7 10.31 22.26 -13.97
C ASP A 7 9.58 23.62 -14.00
N PRO A 8 8.25 23.66 -14.22
CA PRO A 8 7.50 24.92 -14.29
C PRO A 8 7.45 25.69 -12.96
N PHE A 9 8.12 25.21 -11.90
CA PHE A 9 8.15 25.84 -10.57
C PHE A 9 9.55 26.21 -10.07
N GLU A 10 10.56 26.20 -10.95
CA GLU A 10 11.93 26.64 -10.62
C GLU A 10 12.00 28.14 -10.23
N GLU A 11 10.97 28.93 -10.55
CA GLU A 11 10.90 30.37 -10.26
C GLU A 11 10.45 30.74 -8.83
N GLU A 12 10.02 29.80 -7.98
CA GLU A 12 9.55 30.11 -6.61
C GLU A 12 10.61 29.94 -5.51
N THR A 13 11.89 29.74 -5.85
CA THR A 13 12.99 29.81 -4.87
C THR A 13 13.33 31.25 -4.53
N PHE A 14 12.72 31.80 -3.47
CA PHE A 14 13.17 33.06 -2.88
C PHE A 14 14.50 32.85 -2.12
N ILE A 15 15.58 33.49 -2.58
CA ILE A 15 16.86 33.53 -1.86
C ILE A 15 16.71 34.48 -0.66
N ILE A 16 16.81 33.94 0.55
CA ILE A 16 16.97 34.75 1.78
C ILE A 16 18.15 34.19 2.60
N GLY A 17 19.34 34.77 2.40
CA GLY A 17 20.52 34.53 3.22
C GLY A 17 21.31 33.23 2.94
N PRO A 18 22.45 33.01 3.62
CA PRO A 18 23.41 31.93 3.34
C PRO A 18 22.92 30.53 3.77
N TYR A 19 21.65 30.41 4.15
CA TYR A 19 21.01 29.16 4.49
C TYR A 19 20.00 28.85 3.39
N TYR A 20 20.29 27.81 2.60
CA TYR A 20 19.31 27.20 1.71
C TYR A 20 18.17 26.65 2.55
N THR A 21 17.16 27.47 2.80
CA THR A 21 15.86 26.97 3.22
C THR A 21 15.08 26.77 1.93
N GLN A 22 15.03 25.52 1.45
CA GLN A 22 13.97 25.15 0.52
C GLN A 22 12.68 25.40 1.29
N ARG A 23 12.03 26.53 1.03
CA ARG A 23 10.69 26.78 1.50
C ARG A 23 9.86 25.70 0.83
N ALA A 24 9.54 24.64 1.57
CA ALA A 24 8.74 23.54 1.07
C ALA A 24 7.47 24.15 0.49
N VAL A 25 7.36 24.18 -0.85
CA VAL A 25 6.11 24.52 -1.51
C VAL A 25 5.14 23.49 -0.94
N ARG A 26 4.24 23.93 -0.06
CA ARG A 26 3.34 23.07 0.70
C ARG A 26 2.31 22.55 -0.30
N ARG A 27 2.71 21.54 -1.09
CA ARG A 27 1.85 20.94 -2.11
C ARG A 27 0.69 20.27 -1.39
N SER A 28 -0.50 20.36 -1.98
CA SER A 28 -1.69 19.69 -1.45
C SER A 28 -1.39 18.20 -1.28
N PRO A 29 -1.85 17.54 -0.19
CA PRO A 29 -1.79 16.08 -0.08
C PRO A 29 -2.39 15.35 -1.28
N PHE A 30 -3.36 16.00 -1.94
CA PHE A 30 -4.03 15.50 -3.13
C PHE A 30 -3.30 15.80 -4.45
N TYR A 31 -2.11 16.41 -4.40
CA TYR A 31 -1.29 16.62 -5.58
C TYR A 31 -0.53 15.33 -5.91
N PHE A 32 -0.77 14.79 -7.10
CA PHE A 32 -0.04 13.65 -7.66
C PHE A 32 0.54 14.07 -9.00
N THR A 33 1.82 13.80 -9.23
CA THR A 33 2.44 14.02 -10.53
C THR A 33 1.90 13.01 -11.54
N GLU A 34 1.92 13.35 -12.83
CA GLU A 34 1.47 12.42 -13.89
C GLU A 34 2.29 11.12 -13.88
N ARG A 35 3.58 11.22 -13.56
CA ARG A 35 4.45 10.07 -13.33
C ARG A 35 3.93 9.20 -12.19
N GLU A 36 3.73 9.76 -11.00
CA GLU A 36 3.25 9.02 -9.83
C GLU A 36 1.88 8.35 -10.08
N LYS A 37 0.93 9.05 -10.72
CA LYS A 37 -0.37 8.47 -11.09
C LYS A 37 -0.19 7.24 -11.98
N HIS A 38 0.62 7.37 -13.03
CA HIS A 38 0.93 6.28 -13.94
C HIS A 38 1.59 5.10 -13.21
N GLU A 39 2.57 5.37 -12.35
CA GLU A 39 3.29 4.35 -11.58
C GLU A 39 2.37 3.62 -10.59
N LEU A 40 1.51 4.33 -9.87
CA LEU A 40 0.53 3.74 -8.97
C LEU A 40 -0.52 2.92 -9.73
N MET A 41 -0.97 3.39 -10.89
CA MET A 41 -1.89 2.65 -11.76
C MET A 41 -1.26 1.35 -12.28
N VAL A 42 -0.02 1.41 -12.77
CA VAL A 42 0.71 0.24 -13.29
C VAL A 42 0.96 -0.77 -12.17
N ALA A 43 1.45 -0.34 -11.01
CA ALA A 43 1.65 -1.21 -9.85
C ALA A 43 0.33 -1.88 -9.42
N THR A 44 -0.74 -1.09 -9.30
CA THR A 44 -2.08 -1.60 -8.95
C THR A 44 -2.56 -2.63 -9.96
N ALA A 45 -2.48 -2.35 -11.25
CA ALA A 45 -2.94 -3.25 -12.30
C ALA A 45 -2.16 -4.57 -12.34
N ILE A 46 -0.83 -4.51 -12.25
CA ILE A 46 0.02 -5.71 -12.26
C ILE A 46 -0.21 -6.55 -11.00
N LEU A 47 -0.30 -5.91 -9.83
CA LEU A 47 -0.61 -6.62 -8.59
C LEU A 47 -2.00 -7.25 -8.63
N THR A 48 -3.02 -6.53 -9.10
CA THR A 48 -4.38 -7.09 -9.26
C THR A 48 -4.35 -8.35 -10.12
N LEU A 49 -3.64 -8.32 -11.26
CA LEU A 49 -3.49 -9.48 -12.11
C LEU A 49 -2.74 -10.63 -11.38
N ALA A 50 -1.63 -10.32 -10.72
CA ALA A 50 -0.84 -11.31 -9.99
C ALA A 50 -1.64 -11.97 -8.85
N PHE A 51 -2.37 -11.20 -8.04
CA PHE A 51 -3.25 -11.72 -7.00
C PHE A 51 -4.35 -12.61 -7.59
N ALA A 52 -5.01 -12.18 -8.68
CA ALA A 52 -6.06 -12.95 -9.33
C ALA A 52 -5.56 -14.30 -9.87
N ILE A 53 -4.39 -14.32 -10.51
CA ILE A 53 -3.76 -15.55 -11.00
C ILE A 53 -3.38 -16.46 -9.82
N ALA A 54 -2.73 -15.91 -8.79
CA ALA A 54 -2.31 -16.67 -7.62
C ALA A 54 -3.50 -17.35 -6.93
N PHE A 55 -4.59 -16.60 -6.67
CA PHE A 55 -5.81 -17.13 -6.06
C PHE A 55 -6.54 -18.15 -6.93
N THR A 56 -6.44 -18.02 -8.26
CA THR A 56 -6.97 -19.05 -9.18
C THR A 56 -6.15 -20.34 -9.11
N GLY A 57 -4.94 -20.32 -8.53
CA GLY A 57 -4.02 -21.46 -8.40
C GLY A 57 -2.97 -21.50 -9.52
N GLY A 58 -2.54 -20.34 -10.01
CA GLY A 58 -1.51 -20.23 -11.04
C GLY A 58 -1.96 -20.71 -12.42
N LEU A 59 -1.00 -21.14 -13.25
CA LEU A 59 -1.24 -21.60 -14.63
C LEU A 59 -2.23 -22.76 -14.68
N ARG A 60 -2.09 -23.73 -13.78
CA ARG A 60 -3.04 -24.86 -13.65
C ARG A 60 -4.44 -24.34 -13.35
N GLY A 61 -4.54 -23.38 -12.44
CA GLY A 61 -5.78 -22.68 -12.13
C GLY A 61 -6.44 -22.05 -13.35
N LEU A 62 -5.68 -21.30 -14.14
CA LEU A 62 -6.18 -20.62 -15.33
C LEU A 62 -6.73 -21.60 -16.37
N ILE A 63 -6.14 -22.78 -16.52
CA ILE A 63 -6.60 -23.79 -17.48
C ILE A 63 -7.88 -24.47 -17.00
N PHE A 64 -7.90 -24.94 -15.75
CA PHE A 64 -8.98 -25.81 -15.25
C PHE A 64 -10.10 -25.07 -14.50
N ARG A 65 -9.88 -23.83 -14.05
CA ARG A 65 -10.79 -23.03 -13.21
C ARG A 65 -10.96 -21.59 -13.71
N TRP A 66 -10.86 -21.35 -15.02
CA TRP A 66 -10.91 -20.01 -15.61
C TRP A 66 -12.17 -19.20 -15.24
N ARG A 67 -13.31 -19.85 -14.94
CA ARG A 67 -14.53 -19.14 -14.51
C ARG A 67 -14.35 -18.44 -13.17
N SER A 68 -13.58 -19.03 -12.26
CA SER A 68 -13.26 -18.45 -10.95
C SER A 68 -12.30 -17.26 -11.06
N PHE A 69 -11.51 -17.19 -12.14
CA PHE A 69 -10.57 -16.10 -12.38
C PHE A 69 -11.28 -14.74 -12.43
N ILE A 70 -12.45 -14.65 -13.08
CA ILE A 70 -13.20 -13.39 -13.18
C ILE A 70 -13.60 -12.89 -11.78
N LEU A 71 -14.08 -13.80 -10.93
CA LEU A 71 -14.43 -13.45 -9.54
C LEU A 71 -13.19 -13.03 -8.75
N TYR A 72 -12.08 -13.77 -8.85
CA TYR A 72 -10.83 -13.42 -8.18
C TYR A 72 -10.22 -12.12 -8.70
N LEU A 73 -10.44 -11.76 -9.97
CA LEU A 73 -9.99 -10.49 -10.53
C LEU A 73 -10.72 -9.32 -9.87
N VAL A 74 -12.03 -9.43 -9.66
CA VAL A 74 -12.82 -8.40 -8.96
C VAL A 74 -12.39 -8.28 -7.50
N VAL A 75 -12.25 -9.42 -6.80
CA VAL A 75 -11.77 -9.45 -5.42
C VAL A 75 -10.36 -8.85 -5.31
N ALA A 76 -9.45 -9.25 -6.19
CA ALA A 76 -8.07 -8.77 -6.23
C ALA A 76 -7.99 -7.27 -6.56
N ALA A 77 -8.83 -6.76 -7.47
CA ALA A 77 -8.87 -5.34 -7.78
C ALA A 77 -9.23 -4.52 -6.54
N LEU A 78 -10.33 -4.88 -5.87
CA LEU A 78 -10.77 -4.18 -4.67
C LEU A 78 -9.76 -4.33 -3.52
N ALA A 79 -9.21 -5.52 -3.33
CA ALA A 79 -8.22 -5.78 -2.30
C ALA A 79 -6.91 -5.04 -2.54
N VAL A 80 -6.37 -5.00 -3.77
CA VAL A 80 -5.11 -4.29 -4.06
C VAL A 80 -5.29 -2.77 -3.96
N ILE A 81 -6.41 -2.23 -4.44
CA ILE A 81 -6.69 -0.80 -4.28
C ILE A 81 -6.73 -0.43 -2.80
N THR A 82 -7.43 -1.22 -1.98
CA THR A 82 -7.60 -0.90 -0.55
C THR A 82 -6.38 -1.23 0.30
N ALA A 83 -5.75 -2.39 0.10
CA ALA A 83 -4.66 -2.87 0.93
C ALA A 83 -3.27 -2.37 0.51
N PHE A 84 -3.09 -2.00 -0.77
CA PHE A 84 -1.81 -1.49 -1.29
C PHE A 84 -1.91 -0.03 -1.72
N ALA A 85 -2.82 0.35 -2.62
CA ALA A 85 -2.81 1.72 -3.14
C ALA A 85 -3.14 2.76 -2.04
N LEU A 86 -4.17 2.50 -1.24
CA LEU A 86 -4.51 3.37 -0.10
C LEU A 86 -3.46 3.32 1.02
N HIS A 87 -2.74 2.21 1.17
CA HIS A 87 -1.59 2.08 2.09
C HIS A 87 -0.47 3.06 1.72
N GLU A 88 -0.03 3.04 0.47
CA GLU A 88 1.00 3.94 -0.04
C GLU A 88 0.54 5.41 0.03
N ILE A 89 -0.72 5.68 -0.33
CA ILE A 89 -1.30 7.03 -0.19
C ILE A 89 -1.30 7.48 1.28
N GLY A 90 -1.53 6.56 2.23
CA GLY A 90 -1.43 6.82 3.67
C GLY A 90 -0.05 7.33 4.08
N HIS A 91 1.02 6.66 3.63
CA HIS A 91 2.39 7.13 3.87
C HIS A 91 2.64 8.52 3.29
N LYS A 92 2.23 8.74 2.03
CA LYS A 92 2.38 10.04 1.37
C LYS A 92 1.66 11.16 2.13
N PHE A 93 0.41 10.92 2.53
CA PHE A 93 -0.38 11.92 3.24
C PHE A 93 0.26 12.29 4.59
N ALA A 94 0.78 11.30 5.32
CA ALA A 94 1.50 11.54 6.56
C ALA A 94 2.81 12.33 6.31
N ALA A 95 3.56 12.01 5.26
CA ALA A 95 4.79 12.73 4.92
C ALA A 95 4.53 14.20 4.57
N ILE A 96 3.50 14.47 3.74
CA ILE A 96 3.10 15.82 3.35
C ILE A 96 2.57 16.61 4.56
N HIS A 97 1.89 15.95 5.51
CA HIS A 97 1.46 16.59 6.74
C HIS A 97 2.64 17.16 7.55
N PHE A 98 3.77 16.46 7.57
CA PHE A 98 5.02 16.93 8.18
C PHE A 98 5.82 17.92 7.31
N GLY A 99 5.32 18.27 6.12
CA GLY A 99 5.96 19.23 5.21
C GLY A 99 6.98 18.62 4.25
N TYR A 100 7.06 17.30 4.15
CA TYR A 100 7.94 16.63 3.19
C TYR A 100 7.27 16.51 1.82
N TRP A 101 8.06 16.66 0.77
CA TRP A 101 7.68 16.23 -0.56
C TRP A 101 7.76 14.70 -0.62
N ALA A 102 6.71 14.04 -1.08
CA ALA A 102 6.64 12.58 -1.10
C ALA A 102 5.88 12.07 -2.32
N GLU A 103 6.44 11.06 -3.00
CA GLU A 103 5.88 10.47 -4.22
C GLU A 103 6.05 8.95 -4.21
N PHE A 104 5.01 8.23 -4.62
CA PHE A 104 5.13 6.80 -4.86
C PHE A 104 6.01 6.52 -6.08
N ASN A 105 7.01 5.65 -5.90
CA ASN A 105 7.84 5.10 -6.97
C ASN A 105 7.70 3.58 -7.01
N TYR A 106 7.25 3.04 -8.14
CA TYR A 106 7.16 1.59 -8.33
C TYR A 106 8.54 0.95 -8.56
N PHE A 107 8.66 -0.32 -8.21
CA PHE A 107 9.84 -1.14 -8.48
C PHE A 107 9.50 -2.24 -9.49
N MET A 108 9.76 -1.97 -10.77
CA MET A 108 9.39 -2.87 -11.89
C MET A 108 9.88 -4.32 -11.72
N PRO A 109 11.13 -4.60 -11.31
CA PRO A 109 11.58 -5.98 -11.11
C PRO A 109 10.74 -6.72 -10.06
N GLY A 110 10.34 -6.04 -8.98
CA GLY A 110 9.49 -6.63 -7.95
C GLY A 110 8.06 -6.91 -8.42
N LEU A 111 7.49 -6.03 -9.27
CA LEU A 111 6.21 -6.28 -9.93
C LEU A 111 6.28 -7.48 -10.90
N PHE A 112 7.37 -7.58 -11.67
CA PHE A 112 7.59 -8.71 -12.57
C PHE A 112 7.75 -10.03 -11.80
N ILE A 113 8.50 -10.03 -10.70
CA ILE A 113 8.64 -11.20 -9.81
C ILE A 113 7.28 -11.60 -9.23
N ALA A 114 6.47 -10.63 -8.79
CA ALA A 114 5.12 -10.89 -8.28
C ALA A 114 4.25 -11.60 -9.33
N LEU A 115 4.27 -11.10 -10.56
CA LEU A 115 3.54 -11.71 -11.68
C LEU A 115 4.09 -13.11 -12.01
N LEU A 116 5.40 -13.28 -12.07
CA LEU A 116 6.04 -14.56 -12.38
C LEU A 116 5.69 -15.63 -11.33
N PHE A 117 5.81 -15.30 -10.04
CA PHE A 117 5.50 -16.24 -8.96
C PHE A 117 3.99 -16.54 -8.90
N SER A 118 3.13 -15.59 -9.27
CA SER A 118 1.70 -15.82 -9.33
C SER A 118 1.33 -16.97 -10.27
N LEU A 119 2.10 -17.17 -11.35
CA LEU A 119 1.93 -18.29 -12.28
C LEU A 119 2.11 -19.65 -11.59
N ALA A 120 2.88 -19.73 -10.50
CA ALA A 120 3.04 -20.91 -9.66
C ALA A 120 1.97 -21.01 -8.55
N GLY A 121 1.04 -20.05 -8.46
CA GLY A 121 0.04 -19.98 -7.39
C GLY A 121 0.56 -19.33 -6.10
N PHE A 122 1.73 -18.71 -6.14
CA PHE A 122 2.37 -18.07 -5.00
C PHE A 122 2.54 -16.57 -5.24
N LEU A 123 2.50 -15.74 -4.20
CA LEU A 123 2.67 -14.31 -4.36
C LEU A 123 3.79 -13.77 -3.48
N PHE A 124 4.74 -13.09 -4.11
CA PHE A 124 5.75 -12.27 -3.44
C PHE A 124 5.78 -10.92 -4.14
N ALA A 125 5.26 -9.89 -3.48
CA ALA A 125 5.12 -8.56 -4.05
C ALA A 125 6.11 -7.59 -3.42
N ALA A 126 6.93 -6.96 -4.26
CA ALA A 126 7.77 -5.82 -3.89
C ALA A 126 7.44 -4.66 -4.84
N PRO A 127 6.30 -3.98 -4.65
CA PRO A 127 5.71 -3.14 -5.68
C PRO A 127 6.40 -1.78 -5.86
N GLY A 128 7.06 -1.28 -4.83
CA GLY A 128 7.58 0.08 -4.79
C GLY A 128 7.61 0.62 -3.37
N ALA A 129 7.80 1.92 -3.24
CA ALA A 129 7.68 2.64 -1.98
C ALA A 129 7.41 4.13 -2.23
N VAL A 130 6.76 4.78 -1.27
CA VAL A 130 6.76 6.25 -1.20
C VAL A 130 8.16 6.76 -0.85
N VAL A 131 8.76 7.50 -1.79
CA VAL A 131 10.02 8.20 -1.59
C VAL A 131 9.75 9.55 -0.95
N ILE A 132 10.41 9.79 0.17
CA ILE A 132 10.28 11.02 0.95
C ILE A 132 11.54 11.86 0.70
N HIS A 133 11.34 13.09 0.23
CA HIS A 133 12.41 14.04 -0.03
C HIS A 133 12.63 14.93 1.18
N GLY A 134 13.70 14.64 1.91
CA GLY A 134 14.08 15.31 3.15
C GLY A 134 14.69 14.33 4.14
N TYR A 135 14.88 14.78 5.38
CA TYR A 135 15.42 13.97 6.46
C TYR A 135 14.43 13.93 7.63
N PRO A 136 13.39 13.08 7.57
CA PRO A 136 12.45 12.92 8.66
C PRO A 136 13.16 12.59 9.96
N THR A 137 12.76 13.25 11.05
CA THR A 137 13.19 12.86 12.39
C THR A 137 12.77 11.41 12.68
N ARG A 138 13.42 10.76 13.66
CA ARG A 138 13.05 9.39 14.09
C ARG A 138 11.54 9.27 14.40
N ARG A 139 10.96 10.31 15.00
CA ARG A 139 9.52 10.38 15.31
C ARG A 139 8.66 10.49 14.05
N GLU A 140 8.99 11.41 13.16
CA GLU A 140 8.23 11.61 11.92
C GLU A 140 8.31 10.37 11.03
N ASN A 141 9.50 9.78 10.85
CA ASN A 141 9.67 8.57 10.08
C ASN A 141 8.84 7.40 10.64
N GLY A 142 8.79 7.26 11.97
CA GLY A 142 7.95 6.25 12.63
C GLY A 142 6.45 6.49 12.44
N ILE A 143 5.99 7.74 12.50
CA ILE A 143 4.57 8.09 12.28
C ILE A 143 4.19 7.89 10.81
N ILE A 144 5.05 8.31 9.87
CA ILE A 144 4.85 8.12 8.44
C ILE A 144 4.76 6.62 8.14
N ALA A 145 5.67 5.82 8.68
CA ALA A 145 5.65 4.36 8.55
C ALA A 145 4.39 3.74 9.17
N ALA A 146 3.89 4.26 10.30
CA ALA A 146 2.65 3.76 10.89
C ALA A 146 1.39 4.07 10.06
N ALA A 147 1.43 5.07 9.17
CA ALA A 147 0.26 5.51 8.41
C ALA A 147 -0.28 4.42 7.47
N GLY A 148 0.59 3.74 6.72
CA GLY A 148 0.20 2.64 5.82
C GLY A 148 -0.50 1.49 6.56
N PRO A 149 0.15 0.84 7.55
CA PRO A 149 -0.48 -0.22 8.33
C PRO A 149 -1.74 0.22 9.08
N SER A 150 -1.85 1.50 9.47
CA SER A 150 -3.08 2.05 10.06
C SER A 150 -4.24 2.11 9.06
N VAL A 151 -3.98 2.49 7.80
CA VAL A 151 -5.00 2.44 6.73
C VAL A 151 -5.48 1.02 6.51
N ASN A 152 -4.56 0.05 6.42
CA ASN A 152 -4.89 -1.36 6.30
C ASN A 152 -5.72 -1.88 7.45
N LEU A 153 -5.35 -1.55 8.69
CA LEU A 153 -6.12 -1.96 9.87
C LEU A 153 -7.53 -1.38 9.82
N ALA A 154 -7.67 -0.07 9.56
CA ALA A 154 -8.96 0.60 9.50
C ALA A 154 -9.88 0.01 8.41
N LEU A 155 -9.35 -0.19 7.20
CA LEU A 155 -10.10 -0.78 6.09
C LEU A 155 -10.40 -2.26 6.33
N GLY A 156 -9.47 -3.01 6.92
CA GLY A 156 -9.69 -4.39 7.31
C GLY A 156 -10.85 -4.55 8.28
N ILE A 157 -10.90 -3.72 9.33
CA ILE A 157 -12.01 -3.69 10.31
C ILE A 157 -13.32 -3.32 9.62
N PHE A 158 -13.30 -2.31 8.76
CA PHE A 158 -14.48 -1.86 8.01
C PHE A 158 -15.05 -2.98 7.14
N PHE A 159 -14.22 -3.62 6.31
CA PHE A 159 -14.67 -4.69 5.42
C PHE A 159 -15.03 -5.97 6.17
N PHE A 160 -14.38 -6.27 7.31
CA PHE A 160 -14.76 -7.39 8.17
C PHE A 160 -16.16 -7.17 8.76
N SER A 161 -16.44 -5.97 9.27
CA SER A 161 -17.75 -5.60 9.80
C SER A 161 -18.82 -5.64 8.70
N LEU A 162 -18.50 -5.12 7.51
CA LEU A 162 -19.40 -5.14 6.35
C LEU A 162 -19.70 -6.58 5.89
N SER A 163 -18.68 -7.45 5.86
CA SER A 163 -18.83 -8.87 5.58
C SER A 163 -19.80 -9.55 6.55
N SER A 164 -19.57 -9.37 7.86
CA SER A 164 -20.40 -9.99 8.91
C SER A 164 -21.85 -9.53 8.84
N GLY A 165 -22.10 -8.25 8.55
CA GLY A 165 -23.45 -7.71 8.39
C GLY A 165 -24.17 -8.21 7.12
N LEU A 166 -23.44 -8.42 6.02
CA LEU A 166 -24.01 -8.87 4.75
C LEU A 166 -24.16 -10.38 4.63
N ASN A 167 -23.34 -11.17 5.34
CA ASN A 167 -23.30 -12.63 5.21
C ASN A 167 -24.69 -13.32 5.34
N PRO A 168 -25.58 -12.93 6.28
CA PRO A 168 -26.91 -13.54 6.41
C PRO A 168 -27.85 -13.26 5.24
N PHE A 169 -27.65 -12.16 4.51
CA PHE A 169 -28.59 -11.68 3.47
C PHE A 169 -28.05 -11.82 2.04
N ALA A 170 -26.73 -11.69 1.89
CA ALA A 170 -26.02 -11.78 0.62
C ALA A 170 -24.69 -12.51 0.81
N PRO A 171 -24.70 -13.85 0.98
CA PRO A 171 -23.51 -14.63 1.34
C PRO A 171 -22.32 -14.45 0.40
N LEU A 172 -22.58 -14.30 -0.91
CA LEU A 172 -21.53 -14.07 -1.90
C LEU A 172 -20.85 -12.70 -1.73
N ALA A 173 -21.62 -11.66 -1.42
CA ALA A 173 -21.07 -10.32 -1.12
C ALA A 173 -20.33 -10.32 0.22
N GLY A 174 -20.89 -11.00 1.24
CA GLY A 174 -20.21 -11.23 2.51
C GLY A 174 -18.84 -11.89 2.31
N LEU A 175 -18.79 -12.98 1.54
CA LEU A 175 -17.55 -13.69 1.22
C LEU A 175 -16.53 -12.78 0.49
N LEU A 176 -16.99 -11.97 -0.47
CA LEU A 176 -16.13 -11.01 -1.18
C LEU A 176 -15.48 -10.02 -0.20
N PHE A 177 -16.27 -9.38 0.67
CA PHE A 177 -15.74 -8.41 1.63
C PHE A 177 -14.89 -9.06 2.72
N TYR A 178 -15.18 -10.31 3.09
CA TYR A 178 -14.32 -11.10 3.97
C TYR A 178 -12.92 -11.24 3.36
N PHE A 179 -12.80 -11.58 2.08
CA PHE A 179 -11.50 -11.67 1.41
C PHE A 179 -10.77 -10.32 1.34
N VAL A 180 -11.49 -9.23 1.05
CA VAL A 180 -10.91 -7.88 1.05
C VAL A 180 -10.40 -7.50 2.45
N ALA A 181 -11.16 -7.81 3.50
CA ALA A 181 -10.77 -7.60 4.88
C ALA A 181 -9.50 -8.40 5.23
N ALA A 182 -9.48 -9.69 4.89
CA ALA A 182 -8.36 -10.59 5.11
C ALA A 182 -7.08 -10.08 4.44
N ILE A 183 -7.15 -9.60 3.19
CA ILE A 183 -5.98 -9.07 2.50
C ILE A 183 -5.51 -7.75 3.12
N ASN A 184 -6.42 -6.84 3.50
CA ASN A 184 -6.05 -5.61 4.18
C ASN A 184 -5.29 -5.91 5.49
N ILE A 185 -5.86 -6.75 6.36
CA ILE A 185 -5.23 -7.14 7.63
C ILE A 185 -3.92 -7.88 7.39
N LEU A 186 -3.84 -8.80 6.43
CA LEU A 186 -2.62 -9.55 6.13
C LEU A 186 -1.50 -8.64 5.62
N ILE A 187 -1.78 -7.73 4.70
CA ILE A 187 -0.78 -6.77 4.19
C ILE A 187 -0.34 -5.79 5.29
N GLY A 188 -1.27 -5.34 6.13
CA GLY A 188 -0.96 -4.52 7.30
C GLY A 188 -0.04 -5.26 8.29
N ALA A 189 -0.34 -6.52 8.58
CA ALA A 189 0.48 -7.37 9.45
C ALA A 189 1.85 -7.69 8.85
N PHE A 190 1.93 -7.95 7.54
CA PHE A 190 3.18 -8.18 6.84
C PHE A 190 4.11 -6.96 6.93
N ASN A 191 3.58 -5.76 6.70
CA ASN A 191 4.35 -4.52 6.83
C ASN A 191 4.75 -4.19 8.28
N MET A 192 4.13 -4.82 9.28
CA MET A 192 4.52 -4.70 10.69
C MET A 192 5.66 -5.64 11.10
N ILE A 193 6.17 -6.52 10.23
CA ILE A 193 7.36 -7.33 10.54
C ILE A 193 8.55 -6.37 10.76
N PRO A 194 9.32 -6.49 11.86
CA PRO A 194 10.35 -5.53 12.25
C PRO A 194 11.68 -5.77 11.50
N LEU A 195 11.60 -5.90 10.17
CA LEU A 195 12.74 -6.12 9.28
C LEU A 195 12.73 -5.11 8.14
N PRO A 196 13.83 -4.35 7.90
CA PRO A 196 13.91 -3.49 6.72
C PRO A 196 13.69 -4.29 5.43
N PRO A 197 13.00 -3.72 4.42
CA PRO A 197 12.54 -2.33 4.31
C PRO A 197 11.15 -2.04 4.91
N LEU A 198 10.53 -3.01 5.60
CA LEU A 198 9.14 -2.93 6.07
C LEU A 198 8.93 -1.86 7.14
N ASP A 199 7.70 -1.36 7.24
CA ASP A 199 7.33 -0.24 8.11
C ASP A 199 7.54 -0.53 9.60
N GLY A 200 7.29 -1.77 10.01
CA GLY A 200 7.46 -2.25 11.38
C GLY A 200 8.83 -1.92 11.95
N SER A 201 9.88 -1.98 11.11
CA SER A 201 11.25 -1.62 11.49
C SER A 201 11.41 -0.15 11.87
N LYS A 202 10.71 0.76 11.19
CA LYS A 202 10.72 2.20 11.46
C LYS A 202 9.84 2.54 12.67
N ILE A 203 8.70 1.87 12.81
CA ILE A 203 7.75 2.06 13.92
C ILE A 203 8.37 1.58 15.23
N ILE A 204 8.95 0.37 15.28
CA ILE A 204 9.63 -0.13 16.48
C ILE A 204 10.85 0.71 16.81
N ALA A 205 11.57 1.17 15.78
CA ALA A 205 12.68 2.10 15.96
C ALA A 205 12.17 3.41 16.56
N TRP A 206 10.97 3.90 16.28
CA TRP A 206 10.45 5.12 16.91
C TRP A 206 9.86 4.88 18.31
N SER A 207 8.93 3.93 18.44
CA SER A 207 8.11 3.71 19.62
C SER A 207 7.64 2.26 19.73
N LEU A 208 8.24 1.51 20.66
CA LEU A 208 7.84 0.13 20.95
C LEU A 208 6.37 0.02 21.40
N PRO A 209 5.81 0.90 22.25
CA PRO A 209 4.39 0.82 22.61
C PRO A 209 3.44 0.95 21.42
N VAL A 210 3.73 1.86 20.47
CA VAL A 210 2.90 2.03 19.26
C VAL A 210 2.99 0.78 18.39
N TYR A 211 4.21 0.27 18.19
CA TYR A 211 4.43 -0.97 17.45
C TYR A 211 3.62 -2.14 18.04
N LEU A 212 3.72 -2.36 19.35
CA LEU A 212 3.01 -3.46 20.03
C LEU A 212 1.49 -3.28 19.96
N GLY A 213 0.98 -2.07 20.15
CA GLY A 213 -0.46 -1.80 20.06
C GLY A 213 -1.01 -2.14 18.67
N MET A 214 -0.34 -1.69 17.61
CA MET A 214 -0.74 -2.00 16.23
C MET A 214 -0.61 -3.49 15.92
N ALA A 215 0.49 -4.13 16.34
CA ALA A 215 0.72 -5.55 16.10
C ALA A 215 -0.33 -6.43 16.82
N VAL A 216 -0.70 -6.08 18.05
CA VAL A 216 -1.75 -6.78 18.80
C VAL A 216 -3.11 -6.63 18.12
N LEU A 217 -3.49 -5.42 17.69
CA LEU A 217 -4.75 -5.22 16.98
C LEU A 217 -4.81 -6.02 15.68
N LEU A 218 -3.74 -5.99 14.88
CA LEU A 218 -3.65 -6.80 13.66
C LEU A 218 -3.71 -8.30 13.97
N ALA A 219 -3.04 -8.77 15.02
CA ALA A 219 -3.08 -10.17 15.44
C ALA A 219 -4.47 -10.61 15.90
N ILE A 220 -5.21 -9.75 16.62
CA ILE A 220 -6.60 -10.01 17.03
C ILE A 220 -7.49 -10.18 15.80
N PHE A 221 -7.39 -9.28 14.82
CA PHE A 221 -8.20 -9.38 13.61
C PHE A 221 -7.76 -10.54 12.70
N LEU A 222 -6.47 -10.87 12.64
CA LEU A 222 -6.02 -12.10 11.99
C LEU A 222 -6.64 -13.33 12.66
N PHE A 223 -6.65 -13.39 13.99
CA PHE A 223 -7.27 -14.50 14.72
C PHE A 223 -8.75 -14.64 14.34
N PHE A 224 -9.55 -13.57 14.43
CA PHE A 224 -10.98 -13.61 14.06
C PHE A 224 -11.24 -13.93 12.58
N ILE A 225 -10.29 -13.64 11.70
CA ILE A 225 -10.43 -13.96 10.29
C ILE A 225 -10.20 -15.46 10.07
N TYR A 226 -9.21 -16.07 10.72
CA TYR A 226 -8.80 -17.45 10.42
C TYR A 226 -9.32 -18.52 11.39
N PHE A 227 -9.92 -18.16 12.53
CA PHE A 227 -10.45 -19.06 13.56
C PHE A 227 -11.86 -18.64 13.99
#